data_AF-A0AAN8G9B6-F1
#
_entry.id   AF-A0AAN8G9B6-F1
#
_cell.length_a   1.000
_cell.length_b   1.000
_cell.length_c   1.000
_cell.angle_alpha   90.00
_cell.angle_beta   90.00
_cell.angle_gamma   90.00
#
_symmetry.space_group_name_H-M   'P 1'
#
loop_
_entity.id
_entity.type
_entity.pdbx_description
1 polymer ?
#
loop_
_entity_poly.entity_id
_entity_poly.type
_entity_poly.pdbx_seq_one_letter_code
_entity_poly.pdbx_strand_id
1 'polypeptide(L)'
;MFPKASVNFLELLPRSSEDFNISMKTMNVELQKVCHEYQCSFVDTGSIFMNSNNTIKDQLYHGSTHLNALGSAKLATLFKSVFQLPRYDRTNFMNKARDNSIIKPAQQSNPFFSFPPPVYQNMGYPPPTAYQPGAFPPLPNFPFPFHLTPPNSTKKRL
;
A
#
# COMPACT_ATOMS: atom_id res chain seq x y z
N MET A 1 -1.85 -0.67 -32.46
CA MET A 1 -0.51 -0.71 -31.83
C MET A 1 -0.64 -0.26 -30.39
N PHE A 2 -0.29 -1.10 -29.41
CA PHE A 2 -0.13 -0.64 -28.03
C PHE A 2 1.17 0.18 -27.94
N PRO A 3 1.18 1.35 -27.29
CA PRO A 3 2.43 2.08 -27.07
C PRO A 3 3.39 1.19 -26.27
N LYS A 4 4.68 1.19 -26.66
CA LYS A 4 5.75 0.50 -25.94
C LYS A 4 5.73 1.01 -24.50
N ALA A 5 5.48 0.13 -23.53
CA ALA A 5 5.41 0.52 -22.13
C ALA A 5 6.79 1.04 -21.67
N SER A 6 6.79 2.18 -20.99
CA SER A 6 8.00 2.73 -20.36
C SER A 6 8.31 1.97 -19.07
N VAL A 7 9.50 1.38 -18.97
CA VAL A 7 9.97 0.71 -17.75
C VAL A 7 10.72 1.71 -16.89
N ASN A 8 10.34 1.83 -15.63
CA ASN A 8 10.97 2.70 -14.64
C ASN A 8 11.38 1.84 -13.44
N PHE A 9 12.67 1.85 -13.10
CA PHE A 9 13.22 1.19 -11.93
C PHE A 9 13.40 2.19 -10.81
N LEU A 10 12.93 1.82 -9.63
CA LEU A 10 13.10 2.61 -8.44
C LEU A 10 14.32 2.12 -7.70
N GLU A 11 15.12 3.05 -7.22
CA GLU A 11 16.23 2.74 -6.34
C GLU A 11 15.75 1.96 -5.10
N LEU A 12 16.51 0.93 -4.71
CA LEU A 12 16.28 0.19 -3.48
C LEU A 12 16.57 1.09 -2.28
N LEU A 13 15.60 1.22 -1.39
CA LEU A 13 15.69 2.11 -0.23
C LEU A 13 16.74 1.61 0.79
N PRO A 14 17.44 2.53 1.46
CA PRO A 14 18.34 2.17 2.54
C PRO A 14 17.56 1.56 3.72
N ARG A 15 18.22 0.66 4.46
CA ARG A 15 17.67 -0.02 5.65
C ARG A 15 18.63 0.15 6.82
N SER A 16 18.11 0.06 8.05
CA SER A 16 18.90 0.38 9.26
C SER A 16 20.10 -0.54 9.51
N SER A 17 20.11 -1.74 8.92
CA SER A 17 21.26 -2.64 9.00
C SER A 17 22.33 -2.21 8.00
N GLU A 18 23.54 -1.97 8.51
CA GLU A 18 24.70 -1.50 7.74
C GLU A 18 25.07 -2.44 6.59
N ASP A 19 25.09 -3.76 6.85
CA ASP A 19 25.40 -4.79 5.84
C ASP A 19 24.42 -4.77 4.66
N PHE A 20 23.13 -4.57 4.97
CA PHE A 20 22.10 -4.43 3.95
C PHE A 20 22.24 -3.12 3.18
N ASN A 21 22.62 -2.02 3.84
CA ASN A 21 22.78 -0.73 3.18
C ASN A 21 23.92 -0.75 2.16
N ILE A 22 25.06 -1.39 2.47
CA ILE A 22 26.15 -1.59 1.53
C ILE A 22 25.68 -2.41 0.33
N SER A 23 25.01 -3.53 0.60
CA SER A 23 24.50 -4.43 -0.45
C SER A 23 23.49 -3.74 -1.37
N MET A 24 22.55 -2.96 -0.82
CA MET A 24 21.56 -2.21 -1.59
C MET A 24 22.21 -1.14 -2.47
N LYS A 25 23.23 -0.42 -1.95
CA LYS A 25 23.99 0.56 -2.75
C LYS A 25 24.69 -0.09 -3.94
N THR A 26 25.35 -1.23 -3.74
CA THR A 26 25.98 -1.97 -4.83
C THR A 26 24.94 -2.40 -5.87
N MET A 27 23.79 -2.94 -5.43
CA MET A 27 22.70 -3.31 -6.35
C MET A 27 22.14 -2.11 -7.13
N ASN A 28 21.97 -0.95 -6.49
CA ASN A 28 21.49 0.27 -7.14
C ASN A 28 22.44 0.74 -8.24
N VAL A 29 23.75 0.68 -8.02
CA VAL A 29 24.77 1.01 -9.03
C VAL A 29 24.67 0.06 -10.23
N GLU A 30 24.52 -1.24 -9.99
CA GLU A 30 24.37 -2.21 -11.08
C GLU A 30 23.04 -2.04 -11.83
N LEU A 31 21.93 -1.81 -11.13
CA LEU A 31 20.63 -1.53 -11.74
C LEU A 31 20.67 -0.25 -12.59
N GLN A 32 21.40 0.77 -12.17
CA GLN A 32 21.57 2.00 -12.94
C GLN A 32 22.31 1.74 -14.26
N LYS A 33 23.37 0.91 -14.25
CA LYS A 33 24.08 0.49 -15.46
C LYS A 33 23.17 -0.28 -16.41
N VAL A 34 22.44 -1.26 -15.89
CA VAL A 34 21.46 -2.03 -16.66
C VAL A 34 20.42 -1.09 -17.26
N CYS A 35 19.91 -0.12 -16.50
CA CYS A 35 18.93 0.80 -17.08
C CYS A 35 19.46 1.69 -18.19
N HIS A 36 20.73 2.09 -18.08
CA HIS A 36 21.38 2.80 -19.16
C HIS A 36 21.48 1.96 -20.45
N GLU A 37 21.85 0.69 -20.33
CA GLU A 37 21.97 -0.24 -21.46
C GLU A 37 20.62 -0.51 -22.15
N TYR A 38 19.57 -0.75 -21.37
CA TYR A 38 18.25 -1.11 -21.88
C TYR A 38 17.31 0.09 -22.10
N GLN A 39 17.83 1.32 -21.97
CA GLN A 39 17.05 2.56 -22.11
C GLN A 39 15.83 2.64 -21.18
N CYS A 40 15.93 2.10 -19.96
CA CYS A 40 14.93 2.34 -18.91
C CYS A 40 15.28 3.56 -18.05
N SER A 41 14.27 4.11 -17.38
CA SER A 41 14.49 5.17 -16.41
C SER A 41 14.86 4.57 -15.06
N PHE A 42 15.93 5.08 -14.44
CA PHE A 42 16.28 4.80 -13.06
C PHE A 42 15.96 6.02 -12.21
N VAL A 43 15.16 5.83 -11.17
CA VAL A 43 14.67 6.90 -10.30
C VAL A 43 15.39 6.83 -8.96
N ASP A 44 16.27 7.80 -8.71
CA ASP A 44 16.90 8.01 -7.39
C ASP A 44 15.81 8.37 -6.38
N THR A 45 15.68 7.53 -5.36
CA THR A 45 14.75 7.75 -4.25
C THR A 45 15.48 7.82 -2.90
N GLY A 46 16.73 7.34 -2.83
CA GLY A 46 17.53 7.20 -1.61
C GLY A 46 17.84 8.55 -0.97
N SER A 47 18.05 9.60 -1.76
CA SER A 47 18.30 10.97 -1.28
C SER A 47 17.20 11.50 -0.34
N ILE A 48 15.96 11.06 -0.52
CA ILE A 48 14.81 11.44 0.34
C ILE A 48 14.97 10.88 1.76
N PHE A 49 15.51 9.67 1.87
CA PHE A 49 15.59 8.87 3.10
C PHE A 49 16.93 8.97 3.83
N MET A 50 17.91 9.64 3.25
CA MET A 50 19.22 9.88 3.85
C MET A 50 19.35 11.30 4.39
N ASN A 51 20.03 11.46 5.52
CA ASN A 51 20.49 12.74 6.06
C ASN A 51 21.76 13.20 5.33
N SER A 52 22.15 14.47 5.53
CA SER A 52 23.38 15.04 4.95
C SER A 52 24.67 14.36 5.41
N ASN A 53 24.65 13.69 6.56
CA ASN A 53 25.75 12.89 7.11
C ASN A 53 25.70 11.42 6.67
N ASN A 54 24.91 11.08 5.64
CA ASN A 54 24.69 9.71 5.15
C ASN A 54 24.09 8.73 6.17
N THR A 55 23.41 9.21 7.23
CA THR A 55 22.59 8.34 8.08
C THR A 55 21.15 8.27 7.59
N ILE A 56 20.42 7.22 7.97
CA ILE A 56 19.02 7.05 7.58
C ILE A 56 18.14 7.99 8.41
N LYS A 57 17.09 8.53 7.79
CA LYS A 57 16.04 9.29 8.45
C LYS A 57 15.05 8.33 9.13
N ASP A 58 15.39 7.82 10.30
CA ASP A 58 14.58 6.83 11.05
C ASP A 58 13.12 7.26 11.23
N GLN A 59 12.85 8.56 11.36
CA GLN A 59 11.51 9.13 11.44
C GLN A 59 10.60 8.85 10.22
N LEU A 60 11.13 8.34 9.10
CA LEU A 60 10.38 7.96 7.90
C LEU A 60 10.05 6.47 7.86
N TYR A 61 10.55 5.70 8.82
CA TYR A 61 10.38 4.26 8.89
C TYR A 61 9.51 3.86 10.09
N HIS A 62 8.87 2.71 9.97
CA HIS A 62 8.25 1.95 11.05
C HIS A 62 9.16 0.75 11.31
N GLY A 63 9.99 0.85 12.37
CA GLY A 63 11.09 -0.07 12.60
C GLY A 63 12.27 0.17 11.65
N SER A 64 12.99 -0.89 11.30
CA SER A 64 14.23 -0.85 10.51
C SER A 64 14.06 -0.92 8.99
N THR A 65 12.86 -1.27 8.53
CA THR A 65 12.66 -1.78 7.15
C THR A 65 11.43 -1.19 6.44
N HIS A 66 10.31 -1.00 7.13
CA HIS A 66 9.07 -0.56 6.50
C HIS A 66 8.98 0.97 6.53
N LEU A 67 8.45 1.59 5.49
CA LEU A 67 8.12 3.02 5.54
C LEU A 67 6.89 3.25 6.43
N ASN A 68 6.92 4.31 7.23
CA ASN A 68 5.72 4.77 7.92
C ASN A 68 4.87 5.66 7.00
N ALA A 69 3.80 6.25 7.53
CA ALA A 69 2.91 7.13 6.76
C ALA A 69 3.66 8.34 6.15
N LEU A 70 4.58 8.95 6.91
CA LEU A 70 5.36 10.10 6.46
C LEU A 70 6.36 9.71 5.36
N GLY A 71 7.07 8.59 5.52
CA GLY A 71 7.97 8.06 4.50
C GLY A 71 7.23 7.71 3.20
N SER A 72 6.07 7.05 3.33
CA SER A 72 5.21 6.68 2.20
C SER A 72 4.68 7.90 1.45
N ALA A 73 4.29 8.96 2.17
CA ALA A 73 3.83 10.20 1.56
C ALA A 73 4.94 10.93 0.77
N LYS A 74 6.18 10.95 1.29
CA LYS A 74 7.32 11.51 0.56
C LYS A 74 7.60 10.73 -0.73
N LEU A 75 7.59 9.40 -0.64
CA LEU A 75 7.76 8.53 -1.81
C LEU A 75 6.65 8.80 -2.84
N ALA A 76 5.38 8.79 -2.43
CA ALA A 76 4.24 9.05 -3.31
C ALA A 76 4.33 10.42 -4.02
N THR A 77 4.89 11.43 -3.35
CA THR A 77 5.10 12.77 -3.94
C THR A 77 6.12 12.72 -5.09
N LEU A 78 7.24 12.01 -4.90
CA LEU A 78 8.23 11.77 -5.96
C LEU A 78 7.61 10.98 -7.12
N PHE A 79 6.86 9.92 -6.81
CA PHE A 79 6.17 9.15 -7.84
C PHE A 79 5.23 10.03 -8.67
N LYS A 80 4.48 10.93 -8.04
CA LYS A 80 3.59 11.85 -8.75
C LYS A 80 4.34 12.81 -9.68
N SER A 81 5.58 13.21 -9.34
CA SER A 81 6.39 14.06 -10.22
C SER A 81 7.02 13.29 -11.37
N VAL A 82 7.44 12.05 -11.13
CA VAL A 82 8.07 11.19 -12.16
C VAL A 82 7.03 10.63 -13.11
N PHE A 83 5.99 10.01 -12.55
CA PHE A 83 4.85 9.50 -13.29
C PHE A 83 3.84 10.64 -13.40
N GLN A 84 4.02 11.47 -14.41
CA GLN A 84 2.90 12.27 -14.92
C GLN A 84 1.88 11.30 -15.51
N LEU A 85 1.04 10.71 -14.64
CA LEU A 85 -0.13 10.00 -15.08
C LEU A 85 -0.88 11.00 -15.97
N PRO A 86 -1.11 10.69 -17.26
CA PRO A 86 -1.91 11.56 -18.09
C PRO A 86 -3.21 11.75 -17.32
N ARG A 87 -3.45 13.00 -16.89
CA ARG A 87 -4.73 13.34 -16.26
C ARG A 87 -5.74 13.05 -17.35
N TYR A 88 -6.42 11.91 -17.23
CA TYR A 88 -7.57 11.63 -18.06
C TYR A 88 -8.50 12.81 -17.84
N ASP A 89 -8.62 13.66 -18.85
CA ASP A 89 -9.61 14.71 -18.88
C ASP A 89 -10.96 13.99 -18.88
N ARG A 90 -11.51 13.83 -17.68
CA ARG A 90 -12.78 13.14 -17.44
C ARG A 90 -13.87 13.70 -18.33
N THR A 91 -13.80 14.99 -18.65
CA THR A 91 -14.71 15.69 -19.56
C THR A 91 -14.56 15.14 -20.97
N ASN A 92 -13.34 15.07 -21.51
CA ASN A 92 -13.09 14.47 -22.83
C ASN A 92 -13.42 12.97 -22.90
N PHE A 93 -13.23 12.22 -21.80
CA PHE A 93 -13.62 10.82 -21.75
C PHE A 93 -15.14 10.65 -21.76
N MET A 94 -15.88 11.40 -20.94
CA MET A 94 -17.35 11.38 -20.92
C MET A 94 -17.94 11.86 -22.25
N ASN A 95 -17.31 12.86 -22.89
CA ASN A 95 -17.74 13.36 -24.20
C ASN A 95 -17.47 12.33 -25.30
N LYS A 96 -16.28 11.71 -25.35
CA LYS A 96 -15.99 10.63 -26.30
C LYS A 96 -16.83 9.36 -26.08
N ALA A 97 -17.21 9.05 -24.84
CA ALA A 97 -18.09 7.94 -24.52
C ALA A 97 -19.56 8.21 -24.90
N ARG A 98 -19.95 9.48 -25.00
CA ARG A 98 -21.26 9.90 -25.52
C ARG A 98 -21.29 9.96 -27.06
N ASP A 99 -20.20 10.44 -27.67
CA ASP A 99 -20.11 10.61 -29.13
C ASP A 99 -19.85 9.30 -29.88
N ASN A 100 -19.15 8.34 -29.26
CA ASN A 100 -19.11 6.97 -29.76
C ASN A 100 -20.29 6.22 -29.17
N SER A 101 -21.22 5.80 -30.02
CA SER A 101 -22.42 4.98 -29.77
C SER A 101 -22.19 3.60 -29.11
N ILE A 102 -21.14 3.43 -28.31
CA ILE A 102 -20.80 2.23 -27.55
C ILE A 102 -21.76 2.07 -26.37
N ILE A 103 -22.24 3.17 -25.79
CA ILE A 103 -23.37 3.17 -24.88
C ILE A 103 -24.60 3.53 -25.72
N LYS A 104 -25.13 2.57 -26.48
CA LYS A 104 -26.58 2.62 -26.73
C LYS A 104 -27.20 2.63 -25.33
N PRO A 105 -28.05 3.62 -24.98
CA PRO A 105 -28.85 3.47 -23.77
C PRO A 105 -29.49 2.08 -23.88
N ALA A 106 -29.24 1.21 -22.91
CA ALA A 106 -30.01 -0.01 -22.80
C ALA A 106 -31.46 0.46 -22.86
N GLN A 107 -32.16 0.12 -23.95
CA GLN A 107 -33.54 0.50 -24.11
C GLN A 107 -34.23 0.08 -22.82
N GLN A 108 -34.78 1.05 -22.10
CA GLN A 108 -35.63 0.83 -20.95
C GLN A 108 -36.87 0.09 -21.44
N SER A 109 -36.76 -1.22 -21.67
CA SER A 109 -37.92 -2.08 -21.83
C SER A 109 -38.39 -2.45 -20.43
N ASN A 110 -39.47 -1.77 -20.06
CA ASN A 110 -40.45 -2.05 -19.01
C ASN A 110 -40.14 -1.59 -17.58
N PRO A 111 -40.85 -0.53 -17.09
CA PRO A 111 -41.15 -0.40 -15.68
C PRO A 111 -42.21 -1.45 -15.36
N PHE A 112 -41.93 -2.40 -14.48
CA PHE A 112 -42.84 -3.25 -13.68
C PHE A 112 -42.14 -4.57 -13.35
N PHE A 113 -41.03 -4.47 -12.61
CA PHE A 113 -40.71 -5.53 -11.65
C PHE A 113 -41.29 -5.09 -10.30
N SER A 114 -42.58 -5.33 -10.11
CA SER A 114 -43.15 -5.39 -8.77
C SER A 114 -42.56 -6.62 -8.09
N PHE A 115 -41.51 -6.42 -7.31
CA PHE A 115 -41.02 -7.47 -6.42
C PHE A 115 -42.18 -7.85 -5.49
N PRO A 116 -42.61 -9.13 -5.43
CA PRO A 116 -43.57 -9.53 -4.43
C PRO A 116 -42.97 -9.23 -3.04
N PRO A 117 -43.74 -8.64 -2.11
CA PRO A 117 -43.24 -8.33 -0.79
C PRO A 117 -42.71 -9.61 -0.12
N PRO A 118 -41.59 -9.53 0.61
CA PRO A 118 -40.97 -10.71 1.19
C PRO A 118 -41.90 -11.33 2.24
N VAL A 119 -42.23 -12.61 2.04
CA VAL A 119 -43.02 -13.42 2.97
C VAL A 119 -42.15 -13.76 4.19
N TYR A 120 -42.01 -12.81 5.10
CA TYR A 120 -41.47 -13.03 6.45
C TYR A 120 -42.54 -12.67 7.49
N GLN A 121 -43.69 -13.35 7.45
CA GLN A 121 -44.65 -13.31 8.56
C GLN A 121 -44.95 -14.67 9.19
N ASN A 122 -44.48 -15.80 8.63
CA ASN A 122 -44.88 -17.13 9.10
C ASN A 122 -43.74 -18.04 9.61
N MET A 123 -42.52 -17.52 9.76
CA MET A 123 -41.49 -18.25 10.50
C MET A 123 -41.24 -17.49 11.79
N GLY A 124 -41.60 -18.08 12.93
CA GLY A 124 -41.52 -17.50 14.28
C GLY A 124 -40.11 -17.19 14.77
N TYR A 125 -39.35 -16.43 13.99
CA TYR A 125 -38.09 -15.85 14.41
C TYR A 125 -38.40 -14.69 15.35
N PRO A 126 -37.95 -14.75 16.61
CA PRO A 126 -38.08 -13.62 17.51
C PRO A 126 -37.35 -12.41 16.91
N PRO A 127 -37.88 -11.20 17.10
CA PRO A 127 -37.24 -9.98 16.61
C PRO A 127 -35.79 -9.93 17.11
N PRO A 128 -34.83 -9.47 16.28
CA PRO A 128 -33.44 -9.39 16.67
C PRO A 128 -33.33 -8.49 17.90
N THR A 129 -32.88 -9.07 19.02
CA THR A 129 -32.57 -8.34 20.24
C THR A 129 -31.55 -7.25 19.92
N ALA A 130 -31.94 -6.00 20.18
CA ALA A 130 -31.08 -4.84 20.02
C ALA A 130 -29.78 -5.05 20.81
N TYR A 131 -28.64 -4.88 20.13
CA TYR A 131 -27.31 -4.92 20.73
C TYR A 131 -27.22 -3.82 21.80
N GLN A 132 -27.22 -4.18 23.08
CA GLN A 132 -26.94 -3.23 24.15
C GLN A 132 -25.42 -2.96 24.19
N PRO A 133 -24.98 -1.70 24.07
CA PRO A 133 -23.59 -1.34 24.25
C PRO A 133 -23.24 -1.46 25.74
N GLY A 134 -22.55 -2.53 26.13
CA GLY A 134 -22.10 -2.69 27.52
C GLY A 134 -21.63 -4.09 27.94
N ALA A 135 -21.94 -5.15 27.20
CA ALA A 135 -21.49 -6.50 27.54
C ALA A 135 -20.25 -6.90 26.74
N PHE A 136 -19.06 -6.56 27.26
CA PHE A 136 -17.83 -7.21 26.80
C PHE A 136 -17.87 -8.65 27.33
N PRO A 137 -17.87 -9.68 26.48
CA PRO A 137 -17.79 -11.05 26.95
C PRO A 137 -16.48 -11.22 27.73
N PRO A 138 -16.47 -11.87 28.91
CA PRO A 138 -15.25 -12.07 29.68
C PRO A 138 -14.24 -12.83 28.83
N LEU A 139 -13.02 -12.28 28.72
CA LEU A 139 -11.91 -12.93 28.02
C LEU A 139 -11.65 -14.30 28.66
N PRO A 140 -11.54 -15.38 27.88
CA PRO A 140 -11.16 -16.67 28.42
C PRO A 140 -9.78 -16.56 29.09
N ASN A 141 -9.66 -17.10 30.31
CA ASN A 141 -8.40 -17.23 31.04
C ASN A 141 -7.40 -18.04 30.21
N PHE A 142 -6.53 -17.36 29.47
CA PHE A 142 -5.36 -17.96 28.86
C PHE A 142 -4.28 -18.12 29.93
N PRO A 143 -3.87 -19.36 30.29
CA PRO A 143 -2.71 -19.54 31.15
C PRO A 143 -1.46 -19.17 30.33
N PHE A 144 -0.77 -18.10 30.70
CA PHE A 144 0.54 -17.76 30.18
C PHE A 144 1.61 -18.56 30.96
N PRO A 145 2.31 -19.54 30.38
CA PRO A 145 3.34 -20.28 31.09
C PRO A 145 4.71 -19.90 30.53
N PHE A 146 5.22 -18.71 30.81
CA PHE A 146 6.63 -18.38 30.57
C PHE A 146 7.16 -17.44 31.66
N HIS A 147 7.57 -18.00 32.79
CA HIS A 147 8.55 -17.34 33.64
C HIS A 147 9.92 -17.41 32.94
N LEU A 148 10.29 -16.34 32.23
CA LEU A 148 11.67 -16.14 31.80
C LEU A 148 12.50 -15.74 33.02
N THR A 149 13.12 -16.71 33.69
CA THR A 149 14.26 -16.44 34.56
C THR A 149 15.36 -15.77 33.72
N PRO A 150 15.75 -14.52 34.01
CA PRO A 150 16.82 -13.87 33.26
C PRO A 150 18.14 -14.63 33.50
N PRO A 151 18.88 -14.99 32.44
CA PRO A 151 20.17 -15.65 32.60
C PRO A 151 21.18 -14.70 33.24
N ASN A 152 21.89 -15.23 34.23
CA ASN A 152 22.91 -14.54 35.01
C ASN A 152 23.91 -13.78 34.12
N SER A 153 24.08 -12.50 34.44
CA SER A 153 25.15 -11.64 33.94
C SER A 153 26.50 -12.15 34.42
N THR A 154 27.21 -12.91 33.58
CA THR A 154 28.64 -13.12 33.75
C THR A 154 29.38 -11.97 33.09
N LYS A 155 29.73 -10.97 33.89
CA LYS A 155 30.88 -10.10 33.63
C LYS A 155 32.10 -10.99 33.36
N LYS A 156 32.68 -10.91 32.16
CA LYS A 156 34.12 -11.16 31.98
C LYS A 156 34.73 -9.97 31.27
N ARG A 157 35.54 -9.24 32.04
CA ARG A 157 36.61 -8.35 31.59
C ARG A 157 37.66 -9.17 30.84
N LEU A 158 38.04 -8.74 29.64
CA LEU A 158 39.39 -8.30 29.24
C LEU A 158 39.33 -7.88 27.77
#